data_AF-A0A4Q1BFS5-F1
#
_entry.id   AF-A0A4Q1BFS5-F1
#
_cell.length_a   1.000
_cell.length_b   1.000
_cell.length_c   1.000
_cell.angle_alpha   90.00
_cell.angle_beta   90.00
_cell.angle_gamma   90.00
#
_symmetry.space_group_name_H-M   'P 1'
#
loop_
_entity.id
_entity.type
_entity.pdbx_description
1 polymer ?
#
loop_
_entity_poly.entity_id
_entity_poly.type
_entity_poly.pdbx_seq_one_letter_code
_entity_poly.pdbx_strand_id
1 'polypeptide(L)'
;MSKEGQTVVVGRAQKGPKGSQTKLGDGEVDRVKMDKEVVKAVLASPLTVAWPNLPRHLQYAVTQVLPLLLPTEVADYHVSRQRCQKRANRVARTAERAAKRGTNPSTHPTATTTHATGGCPMPEDVTLDPSPSTKSPGCTKKDQSQASVPQASTSGEGERGPARPEILQHLVLGINEMIKALEQQIHVLKMEMMMMADRLALSNGLKSAQVTLPTQRFLPTAPDAPVLPHTSPQLEDRTGDVLLHKPPAALAFVIVPLPDINPPALVDPIPQYCATYNSLVYQHNHLSRIFKSRIKAADWGLVADGTKEEVRVVPLARVEGEMAALAGLRRLACLGIRVSSRYEL
;
A
#
# COMPACT_ATOMS: atom_id res chain seq x y z
N MET A 1 13.08 -5.71 -40.49
CA MET A 1 11.88 -5.98 -39.67
C MET A 1 11.79 -7.48 -39.44
N SER A 2 12.48 -7.98 -38.43
CA SER A 2 12.44 -9.41 -38.08
C SER A 2 11.33 -9.64 -37.06
N LYS A 3 10.36 -10.48 -37.41
CA LYS A 3 9.31 -10.97 -36.51
C LYS A 3 9.86 -12.20 -35.78
N GLU A 4 10.56 -12.01 -34.67
CA GLU A 4 10.84 -13.10 -33.75
C GLU A 4 9.63 -13.26 -32.83
N GLY A 5 8.82 -14.29 -33.11
CA GLY A 5 7.75 -14.71 -32.21
C GLY A 5 8.37 -15.36 -30.97
N GLN A 6 8.24 -14.70 -29.82
CA GLN A 6 8.71 -15.23 -28.55
C GLN A 6 7.70 -16.27 -28.05
N THR A 7 7.95 -17.54 -28.36
CA THR A 7 7.24 -18.69 -27.78
C THR A 7 7.68 -18.86 -26.33
N VAL A 8 6.85 -18.41 -25.38
CA VAL A 8 7.07 -18.67 -23.96
C VAL A 8 6.64 -20.11 -23.67
N VAL A 9 7.62 -21.03 -23.68
CA VAL A 9 7.42 -22.41 -23.21
C VAL A 9 7.41 -22.40 -21.69
N VAL A 10 6.24 -22.60 -21.08
CA VAL A 10 6.10 -22.75 -19.63
C VAL A 10 6.73 -24.09 -19.23
N GLY A 11 7.98 -24.06 -18.77
CA GLY A 11 8.71 -25.22 -18.30
C GLY A 11 8.09 -25.80 -17.03
N ARG A 12 7.43 -26.96 -17.15
CA ARG A 12 6.99 -27.78 -16.01
C ARG A 12 8.23 -28.50 -15.45
N ALA A 13 8.59 -28.23 -14.19
CA ALA A 13 9.67 -28.92 -13.50
C ALA A 13 9.37 -30.43 -13.40
N GLN A 14 10.05 -31.25 -14.20
CA GLN A 14 10.01 -32.69 -14.10
C GLN A 14 10.82 -33.12 -12.87
N LYS A 15 10.11 -33.46 -11.80
CA LYS A 15 10.65 -34.10 -10.60
C LYS A 15 10.94 -35.56 -10.96
N GLY A 16 12.22 -35.90 -11.14
CA GLY A 16 12.64 -37.27 -11.47
C GLY A 16 12.23 -38.26 -10.37
N PRO A 17 11.60 -39.41 -10.71
CA PRO A 17 11.35 -40.47 -9.74
C PRO A 17 12.59 -41.36 -9.61
N LYS A 18 13.11 -41.49 -8.38
CA LYS A 18 14.03 -42.56 -8.02
C LYS A 18 13.24 -43.88 -8.04
N GLY A 19 13.77 -44.84 -8.76
CA GLY A 19 13.13 -46.11 -9.06
C GLY A 19 12.86 -46.97 -7.83
N SER A 20 11.67 -47.57 -7.83
CA SER A 20 11.38 -48.84 -7.20
C SER A 20 10.77 -49.72 -8.29
N GLN A 21 11.53 -50.70 -8.76
CA GLN A 21 11.06 -51.71 -9.70
C GLN A 21 10.10 -52.65 -8.97
N THR A 22 8.83 -52.64 -9.37
CA THR A 22 7.88 -53.72 -9.08
C THR A 22 7.30 -54.21 -10.39
N LYS A 23 7.45 -55.53 -10.57
CA LYS A 23 7.21 -56.31 -11.77
C LYS A 23 5.72 -56.69 -11.88
N LEU A 24 5.23 -56.71 -13.12
CA LEU A 24 4.17 -57.58 -13.68
C LEU A 24 2.71 -57.23 -13.33
N GLY A 25 2.09 -56.55 -14.29
CA GLY A 25 0.66 -56.62 -14.59
C GLY A 25 0.48 -56.33 -16.09
N ASP A 26 0.51 -57.38 -16.92
CA ASP A 26 0.19 -57.30 -18.35
C ASP A 26 -1.29 -56.99 -18.52
N GLY A 27 -1.61 -55.77 -18.97
CA GLY A 27 -3.00 -55.33 -19.17
C GLY A 27 -3.21 -53.82 -19.30
N GLU A 28 -2.16 -53.00 -19.22
CA GLU A 28 -2.23 -51.54 -19.34
C GLU A 28 -1.43 -51.05 -20.55
N VAL A 29 -1.80 -51.52 -21.74
CA VAL A 29 -1.22 -51.08 -23.01
C VAL A 29 -2.19 -50.07 -23.64
N ASP A 30 -1.68 -48.88 -24.02
CA ASP A 30 -2.31 -47.85 -24.87
C ASP A 30 -3.12 -46.68 -24.28
N ARG A 31 -2.94 -46.28 -23.01
CA ARG A 31 -3.42 -44.94 -22.56
C ARG A 31 -2.35 -43.84 -22.48
N VAL A 32 -1.08 -44.18 -22.69
CA VAL A 32 0.06 -43.25 -22.49
C VAL A 32 0.43 -42.44 -23.75
N LYS A 33 -0.28 -42.60 -24.88
CA LYS A 33 0.14 -42.04 -26.19
C LYS A 33 -0.64 -40.82 -26.73
N MET A 34 -1.50 -40.18 -25.94
CA MET A 34 -2.36 -39.08 -26.44
C MET A 34 -2.32 -37.80 -25.59
N ASP A 35 -1.20 -37.50 -24.91
CA ASP A 35 -0.95 -36.13 -24.43
C ASP A 35 -0.63 -35.23 -25.64
N LYS A 36 -1.67 -34.90 -26.42
CA LYS A 36 -1.57 -33.94 -27.52
C LYS A 36 -1.29 -32.58 -26.90
N GLU A 37 -0.10 -32.05 -27.17
CA GLU A 37 0.26 -30.70 -26.77
C GLU A 37 -0.67 -29.70 -27.46
N VAL A 38 -1.60 -29.12 -26.70
CA VAL A 38 -2.49 -28.08 -27.20
C VAL A 38 -1.78 -26.73 -27.07
N VAL A 39 -1.09 -26.32 -28.13
CA VAL A 39 -0.49 -24.98 -28.21
C VAL A 39 -1.60 -23.95 -28.46
N LYS A 40 -1.84 -23.08 -27.49
CA LYS A 40 -2.75 -21.93 -27.65
C LYS A 40 -1.93 -20.68 -27.96
N ALA A 41 -2.28 -20.00 -29.05
CA ALA A 41 -1.72 -18.68 -29.33
C ALA A 41 -2.22 -17.69 -28.28
N VAL A 42 -1.29 -17.10 -27.51
CA VAL A 42 -1.58 -16.02 -26.56
C VAL A 42 -0.97 -14.75 -27.12
N LEU A 43 -1.79 -13.73 -27.34
CA LEU A 43 -1.28 -12.40 -27.71
C LEU A 43 -0.75 -11.73 -26.44
N ALA A 44 0.56 -11.78 -26.23
CA ALA A 44 1.19 -11.01 -25.17
C ALA A 44 1.14 -9.52 -25.51
N SER A 45 0.77 -8.68 -24.54
CA SER A 45 0.76 -7.23 -24.74
C SER A 45 2.21 -6.71 -24.84
N PRO A 46 2.63 -6.13 -25.97
CA PRO A 46 3.98 -5.62 -26.16
C PRO A 46 4.27 -4.36 -25.33
N LEU A 47 3.23 -3.79 -24.70
CA LEU A 47 3.32 -2.58 -23.88
C LEU A 47 3.58 -2.88 -22.40
N THR A 48 3.81 -4.14 -22.04
CA THR A 48 4.15 -4.52 -20.67
C THR A 48 5.58 -4.12 -20.35
N VAL A 49 5.75 -3.26 -19.33
CA VAL A 49 7.08 -2.88 -18.86
C VAL A 49 7.65 -4.02 -18.03
N ALA A 50 8.71 -4.64 -18.55
CA ALA A 50 9.40 -5.70 -17.84
C ALA A 50 10.15 -5.16 -16.61
N TRP A 51 10.26 -5.99 -15.57
CA TRP A 51 11.13 -5.70 -14.43
C TRP A 51 12.59 -5.61 -14.89
N PRO A 52 13.39 -4.65 -14.38
CA PRO A 52 14.79 -4.56 -14.74
C PRO A 52 15.56 -5.79 -14.22
N ASN A 53 16.51 -6.30 -15.01
CA ASN A 53 17.35 -7.42 -14.60
C ASN A 53 18.58 -6.89 -13.84
N LEU A 54 18.58 -7.03 -12.52
CA LEU A 54 19.71 -6.64 -11.68
C LEU A 54 20.63 -7.84 -11.43
N PRO A 55 21.92 -7.80 -11.79
CA PRO A 55 22.86 -8.88 -11.49
C PRO A 55 22.91 -9.22 -10.00
N ARG A 56 23.04 -10.52 -9.69
CA ARG A 56 22.95 -11.05 -8.32
C ARG A 56 23.98 -10.42 -7.36
N HIS A 57 25.19 -10.13 -7.82
CA HIS A 57 26.22 -9.48 -6.99
C HIS A 57 25.82 -8.05 -6.58
N LEU A 58 25.14 -7.30 -7.45
CA LEU A 58 24.59 -5.98 -7.12
C LEU A 58 23.41 -6.09 -6.17
N GLN A 59 22.53 -7.09 -6.36
CA GLN A 59 21.45 -7.35 -5.39
C GLN A 59 22.02 -7.57 -3.98
N TYR A 60 23.06 -8.42 -3.85
CA TYR A 60 23.73 -8.63 -2.57
C TYR A 60 24.34 -7.36 -2.00
N ALA A 61 25.04 -6.56 -2.82
CA ALA A 61 25.61 -5.30 -2.37
C ALA A 61 24.54 -4.35 -1.82
N VAL A 62 23.40 -4.21 -2.51
CA VAL A 62 22.28 -3.39 -2.04
C VAL A 62 21.72 -3.94 -0.74
N THR A 63 21.55 -5.26 -0.61
CA THR A 63 21.08 -5.89 0.63
C THR A 63 21.99 -5.59 1.82
N GLN A 64 23.31 -5.60 1.64
CA GLN A 64 24.27 -5.26 2.70
C GLN A 64 24.19 -3.78 3.12
N VAL A 65 23.75 -2.90 2.23
CA VAL A 65 23.60 -1.45 2.51
C VAL A 65 22.24 -1.12 3.12
N LEU A 66 21.24 -2.01 3.05
CA LEU A 66 19.90 -1.77 3.61
C LEU A 66 19.88 -1.33 5.09
N PRO A 67 20.68 -1.92 6.00
CA PRO A 67 20.71 -1.47 7.40
C PRO A 67 21.22 -0.05 7.58
N LEU A 68 22.05 0.44 6.65
CA LEU A 68 22.52 1.84 6.64
C LEU A 68 21.41 2.80 6.18
N LEU A 69 20.51 2.33 5.31
CA LEU A 69 19.36 3.10 4.80
C LEU A 69 18.18 3.12 5.76
N LEU A 70 18.03 2.07 6.58
CA LEU A 70 16.97 1.92 7.58
C LEU A 70 17.58 1.81 8.99
N PRO A 71 17.89 2.95 9.64
CA PRO A 71 18.36 2.98 11.02
C PRO A 71 17.36 2.32 11.97
N THR A 72 17.86 1.76 13.07
CA THR A 72 17.06 1.07 14.09
C THR A 72 15.96 1.95 14.70
N GLU A 73 16.16 3.27 14.72
CA GLU A 73 15.17 4.27 15.16
C GLU A 73 13.82 4.15 14.44
N VAL A 74 13.83 3.76 13.15
CA VAL A 74 12.62 3.57 12.36
C VAL A 74 11.81 2.40 12.89
N ALA A 75 12.48 1.28 13.17
CA ALA A 75 11.84 0.10 13.75
C ALA A 75 11.27 0.42 15.14
N ASP A 76 12.05 1.06 15.99
CA ASP A 76 11.65 1.43 17.36
C ASP A 76 10.42 2.35 17.34
N TYR A 77 10.38 3.32 16.42
CA TYR A 77 9.22 4.18 16.22
C TYR A 77 7.98 3.38 15.82
N HIS A 78 8.07 2.48 14.83
CA HIS A 78 6.93 1.70 14.37
C HIS A 78 6.39 0.75 15.45
N VAL A 79 7.29 0.08 16.19
CA VAL A 79 6.94 -0.80 17.31
C VAL A 79 6.28 0.01 18.44
N SER A 80 6.88 1.13 18.83
CA SER A 80 6.36 1.99 19.89
C SER A 80 5.00 2.59 19.52
N ARG A 81 4.86 3.11 18.29
CA ARG A 81 3.59 3.61 17.75
C ARG A 81 2.51 2.52 17.78
N GLN A 82 2.84 1.30 17.37
CA GLN A 82 1.89 0.18 17.38
C GLN A 82 1.47 -0.19 18.81
N ARG A 83 2.40 -0.17 19.77
CA ARG A 83 2.10 -0.41 21.20
C ARG A 83 1.17 0.66 21.76
N CYS A 84 1.47 1.95 21.52
CA CYS A 84 0.62 3.07 21.92
C CYS A 84 -0.78 2.95 21.30
N GLN A 85 -0.87 2.64 20.00
CA GLN A 85 -2.16 2.47 19.32
C GLN A 85 -2.97 1.29 19.89
N LYS A 86 -2.33 0.14 20.16
CA LYS A 86 -3.00 -1.00 20.80
C LYS A 86 -3.49 -0.65 22.21
N ARG A 87 -2.72 0.10 22.98
CA ARG A 87 -3.11 0.58 24.31
C ARG A 87 -4.28 1.55 24.23
N ALA A 88 -4.21 2.56 23.37
CA ALA A 88 -5.29 3.52 23.14
C ALA A 88 -6.60 2.82 22.72
N ASN A 89 -6.52 1.85 21.79
CA ASN A 89 -7.68 1.07 21.35
C ASN A 89 -8.27 0.22 22.48
N ARG A 90 -7.44 -0.32 23.39
CA ARG A 90 -7.92 -1.05 24.57
C ARG A 90 -8.65 -0.11 25.53
N VAL A 91 -8.08 1.06 25.83
CA VAL A 91 -8.69 2.07 26.70
C VAL A 91 -10.02 2.56 26.13
N ALA A 92 -10.06 2.85 24.83
CA ALA A 92 -11.29 3.25 24.13
C ALA A 92 -12.39 2.18 24.24
N ARG A 93 -12.04 0.90 24.01
CA ARG A 93 -12.99 -0.22 24.14
C ARG A 93 -13.48 -0.41 25.59
N THR A 94 -12.62 -0.18 26.59
CA THR A 94 -13.05 -0.26 27.99
C THR A 94 -13.96 0.91 28.38
N ALA A 95 -13.68 2.11 27.91
CA ALA A 95 -14.52 3.29 28.12
C ALA A 95 -15.91 3.11 27.46
N GLU A 96 -15.94 2.60 26.22
CA GLU A 96 -17.19 2.30 25.51
C GLU A 96 -18.04 1.25 26.25
N ARG A 97 -17.40 0.20 26.79
CA ARG A 97 -18.09 -0.82 27.61
C ARG A 97 -18.59 -0.27 28.93
N ALA A 98 -17.85 0.65 29.57
CA ALA A 98 -18.27 1.31 30.79
C ALA A 98 -19.47 2.23 30.53
N ALA A 99 -19.44 3.01 29.45
CA ALA A 99 -20.55 3.87 29.03
C ALA A 99 -21.83 3.05 28.78
N LYS A 100 -21.74 1.93 28.06
CA LYS A 100 -22.90 1.05 27.80
C LYS A 100 -23.47 0.40 29.06
N ARG A 101 -22.68 0.20 30.12
CA ARG A 101 -23.17 -0.34 31.40
C ARG A 101 -23.87 0.71 32.28
N GLY A 102 -23.52 1.98 32.14
CA GLY A 102 -24.09 3.08 32.94
C GLY A 102 -25.46 3.57 32.48
N THR A 103 -25.85 3.31 31.23
CA THR A 103 -27.08 3.88 30.62
C THR A 103 -28.31 2.97 30.68
N ASN A 104 -28.31 1.93 31.53
CA ASN A 104 -29.55 1.28 31.93
C ASN A 104 -30.00 1.86 33.28
N PRO A 105 -30.74 2.98 33.31
CA PRO A 105 -31.48 3.35 34.51
C PRO A 105 -32.50 2.24 34.74
N SER A 106 -32.24 1.40 35.74
CA SER A 106 -33.25 0.54 36.34
C SER A 106 -34.29 1.44 36.99
N THR A 107 -35.23 1.92 36.19
CA THR A 107 -36.46 2.54 36.67
C THR A 107 -37.52 1.45 36.67
N HIS A 108 -37.57 0.67 37.75
CA HIS A 108 -38.81 0.09 38.27
C HIS A 108 -38.55 -0.52 39.66
N PRO A 109 -38.87 0.18 40.75
CA PRO A 109 -39.56 -0.44 41.86
C PRO A 109 -41.04 -0.49 41.45
N THR A 110 -41.74 -1.61 41.47
CA THR A 110 -42.43 -2.08 42.67
C THR A 110 -43.18 -3.36 42.25
N ALA A 111 -43.18 -4.33 43.15
CA ALA A 111 -43.84 -5.62 43.04
C ALA A 111 -45.36 -5.53 42.91
N THR A 112 -45.96 -6.43 42.11
CA THR A 112 -47.19 -7.14 42.53
C THR A 112 -47.29 -8.51 41.87
N THR A 113 -47.34 -9.52 42.74
CA THR A 113 -47.76 -10.91 42.59
C THR A 113 -49.06 -11.11 41.80
N THR A 114 -49.14 -12.09 40.88
CA THR A 114 -50.21 -13.13 40.88
C THR A 114 -49.97 -14.26 39.86
N HIS A 115 -50.35 -15.45 40.29
CA HIS A 115 -50.35 -16.75 39.61
C HIS A 115 -51.13 -16.78 38.29
N ALA A 116 -50.66 -17.54 37.30
CA ALA A 116 -51.51 -18.36 36.44
C ALA A 116 -50.72 -19.45 35.70
N THR A 117 -51.36 -20.60 35.67
CA THR A 117 -50.92 -21.95 35.29
C THR A 117 -51.04 -22.20 33.78
N GLY A 118 -50.18 -23.07 33.24
CA GLY A 118 -50.34 -23.75 31.93
C GLY A 118 -49.32 -23.29 30.87
N GLY A 119 -48.66 -24.13 30.08
CA GLY A 119 -48.68 -25.57 29.90
C GLY A 119 -48.01 -25.90 28.54
N CYS A 120 -47.09 -26.88 28.55
CA CYS A 120 -46.61 -27.71 27.41
C CYS A 120 -45.83 -27.07 26.23
N PRO A 121 -45.09 -27.86 25.41
CA PRO A 121 -44.42 -29.15 25.67
C PRO A 121 -42.93 -29.18 25.25
N MET A 122 -42.21 -30.13 25.84
CA MET A 122 -40.87 -30.61 25.42
C MET A 122 -40.94 -31.39 24.09
N PRO A 123 -39.78 -31.65 23.47
CA PRO A 123 -39.45 -33.05 23.20
C PRO A 123 -38.07 -33.48 23.75
N GLU A 124 -38.12 -34.59 24.48
CA GLU A 124 -37.05 -35.58 24.68
C GLU A 124 -36.74 -36.25 23.31
N ASP A 125 -35.73 -37.05 23.00
CA ASP A 125 -34.75 -37.87 23.72
C ASP A 125 -33.80 -38.41 22.60
N VAL A 126 -32.47 -38.41 22.75
CA VAL A 126 -31.61 -39.53 22.30
C VAL A 126 -30.35 -39.54 23.19
N THR A 127 -30.10 -40.73 23.69
CA THR A 127 -29.25 -41.15 24.82
C THR A 127 -27.83 -41.60 24.39
N LEU A 128 -26.87 -41.49 25.33
CA LEU A 128 -25.63 -42.32 25.59
C LEU A 128 -24.45 -42.24 24.59
N ASP A 129 -23.15 -42.18 24.96
CA ASP A 129 -22.39 -42.83 26.05
C ASP A 129 -20.99 -42.12 26.29
N PRO A 130 -19.95 -42.65 26.98
CA PRO A 130 -19.45 -42.12 28.26
C PRO A 130 -18.01 -41.57 28.28
N SER A 131 -17.70 -40.97 29.44
CA SER A 131 -16.44 -40.44 30.02
C SER A 131 -15.14 -41.28 29.80
N PRO A 132 -13.90 -40.72 29.99
CA PRO A 132 -13.45 -40.29 31.32
C PRO A 132 -12.58 -39.02 31.41
N SER A 133 -12.95 -38.19 32.38
CA SER A 133 -12.13 -37.50 33.38
C SER A 133 -10.64 -37.22 33.11
N THR A 134 -10.28 -35.93 33.13
CA THR A 134 -9.03 -35.48 33.76
C THR A 134 -9.34 -34.33 34.71
N LYS A 135 -9.39 -34.66 36.00
CA LYS A 135 -9.50 -33.71 37.10
C LYS A 135 -8.17 -32.94 37.19
N SER A 136 -8.22 -31.63 37.35
CA SER A 136 -7.14 -30.87 37.99
C SER A 136 -7.74 -29.87 38.97
N PRO A 137 -7.17 -29.74 40.18
CA PRO A 137 -7.83 -29.11 41.30
C PRO A 137 -7.37 -27.67 41.52
N GLY A 138 -8.27 -26.86 42.09
CA GLY A 138 -7.90 -25.79 43.01
C GLY A 138 -7.52 -24.45 42.38
N CYS A 139 -8.50 -23.57 42.25
CA CYS A 139 -8.25 -22.13 42.45
C CYS A 139 -9.21 -21.63 43.52
N THR A 140 -8.69 -21.56 44.73
CA THR A 140 -9.30 -20.98 45.92
C THR A 140 -9.70 -19.53 45.65
N LYS A 141 -10.99 -19.23 45.83
CA LYS A 141 -11.47 -17.87 46.09
C LYS A 141 -10.73 -17.35 47.32
N LYS A 142 -9.86 -16.36 47.12
CA LYS A 142 -9.33 -15.53 48.20
C LYS A 142 -9.87 -14.12 48.07
N ASP A 143 -10.27 -13.67 49.25
CA ASP A 143 -10.84 -12.42 49.66
C ASP A 143 -10.22 -11.15 49.09
N GLN A 144 -11.13 -10.17 48.97
CA GLN A 144 -10.97 -8.80 49.44
C GLN A 144 -9.56 -8.42 49.89
N SER A 145 -8.90 -7.64 49.04
CA SER A 145 -7.90 -6.67 49.49
C SER A 145 -8.26 -5.37 48.80
N GLN A 146 -8.74 -4.42 49.59
CA GLN A 146 -8.88 -3.01 49.22
C GLN A 146 -7.49 -2.49 48.85
N ALA A 147 -7.20 -2.47 47.55
CA ALA A 147 -6.07 -1.73 47.02
C ALA A 147 -6.45 -0.25 47.01
N SER A 148 -5.88 0.47 47.98
CA SER A 148 -5.74 1.92 48.00
C SER A 148 -5.41 2.46 46.62
N VAL A 149 -6.33 3.26 46.08
CA VAL A 149 -6.16 4.05 44.86
C VAL A 149 -4.97 4.99 45.08
N PRO A 150 -3.84 4.83 44.37
CA PRO A 150 -2.84 5.88 44.35
C PRO A 150 -3.45 7.09 43.65
N GLN A 151 -3.70 8.16 44.41
CA GLN A 151 -4.02 9.47 43.87
C GLN A 151 -2.81 9.93 43.05
N ALA A 152 -2.89 9.68 41.75
CA ALA A 152 -1.97 10.19 40.76
C ALA A 152 -2.12 11.71 40.73
N SER A 153 -1.09 12.39 41.26
CA SER A 153 -0.89 13.82 41.09
C SER A 153 -0.84 14.15 39.60
N THR A 154 -1.91 14.81 39.18
CA THR A 154 -2.12 15.53 37.94
C THR A 154 -0.94 16.46 37.61
N SER A 155 -0.09 16.01 36.70
CA SER A 155 0.56 16.89 35.72
C SER A 155 0.30 16.28 34.36
N GLY A 156 -0.59 16.93 33.60
CA GLY A 156 -1.14 16.45 32.33
C GLY A 156 -0.13 16.51 31.19
N GLU A 157 0.98 15.78 31.30
CA GLU A 157 1.69 15.29 30.12
C GLU A 157 0.86 14.17 29.51
N GLY A 158 -0.23 14.56 28.81
CA GLY A 158 -1.01 13.62 28.03
C GLY A 158 -0.06 12.84 27.13
N GLU A 159 -0.06 11.51 27.25
CA GLU A 159 0.85 10.57 26.58
C GLU A 159 1.07 10.96 25.11
N ARG A 160 2.05 11.84 24.86
CA ARG A 160 2.43 12.20 23.50
C ARG A 160 3.08 10.94 22.95
N GLY A 161 2.50 10.42 21.87
CA GLY A 161 3.08 9.30 21.16
C GLY A 161 4.55 9.58 20.81
N PRO A 162 5.35 8.53 20.52
CA PRO A 162 6.75 8.71 20.16
C PRO A 162 6.89 9.75 19.04
N ALA A 163 7.84 10.66 19.18
CA ALA A 163 8.12 11.67 18.16
C ALA A 163 8.48 10.98 16.84
N ARG A 164 7.94 11.47 15.72
CA ARG A 164 8.21 10.89 14.40
C ARG A 164 9.65 11.21 13.97
N PRO A 165 10.50 10.19 13.70
CA PRO A 165 11.85 10.42 13.18
C PRO A 165 11.84 11.22 11.88
N GLU A 166 12.79 12.14 11.69
CA GLU A 166 12.90 12.97 10.46
C GLU A 166 13.09 12.10 9.22
N ILE A 167 13.82 10.98 9.34
CA ILE A 167 14.09 10.07 8.22
C ILE A 167 12.80 9.50 7.59
N LEU A 168 11.71 9.38 8.36
CA LEU A 168 10.42 8.93 7.84
C LEU A 168 9.74 9.93 6.89
N GLN A 169 10.25 11.15 6.76
CA GLN A 169 9.81 12.10 5.73
C GLN A 169 10.40 11.74 4.36
N HIS A 170 11.52 11.02 4.35
CA HIS A 170 12.23 10.61 3.14
C HIS A 170 11.94 9.15 2.73
N LEU A 171 11.20 8.40 3.55
CA LEU A 171 10.86 7.00 3.29
C LEU A 171 9.38 6.84 2.97
N VAL A 172 9.09 5.94 2.02
CA VAL A 172 7.72 5.52 1.67
C VAL A 172 7.63 4.00 1.87
N LEU A 173 6.79 3.56 2.81
CA LEU A 173 6.71 2.15 3.20
C LEU A 173 5.39 1.54 2.74
N GLY A 174 5.47 0.49 1.92
CA GLY A 174 4.32 -0.27 1.44
C GLY A 174 3.84 0.09 0.03
N ILE A 175 3.10 -0.84 -0.58
CA ILE A 175 2.68 -0.76 -1.99
C ILE A 175 1.72 0.41 -2.23
N ASN A 176 0.68 0.56 -1.40
CA ASN A 176 -0.34 1.59 -1.62
C ASN A 176 0.23 3.00 -1.46
N GLU A 177 1.10 3.22 -0.47
CA GLU A 177 1.73 4.52 -0.25
C GLU A 177 2.74 4.83 -1.37
N MET A 178 3.43 3.80 -1.89
CA MET A 178 4.27 3.95 -3.08
C MET A 178 3.48 4.40 -4.31
N ILE A 179 2.37 3.71 -4.61
CA ILE A 179 1.54 4.03 -5.79
C ILE A 179 0.99 5.45 -5.65
N LYS A 180 0.42 5.82 -4.50
CA LYS A 180 -0.04 7.19 -4.24
C LYS A 180 1.06 8.23 -4.42
N ALA A 181 2.27 7.94 -3.94
CA ALA A 181 3.40 8.86 -4.08
C ALA A 181 3.84 9.02 -5.54
N LEU A 182 3.86 7.95 -6.33
CA LEU A 182 4.14 8.00 -7.78
C LEU A 182 3.04 8.74 -8.55
N GLU A 183 1.76 8.47 -8.26
CA GLU A 183 0.62 9.16 -8.86
C GLU A 183 0.65 10.66 -8.57
N GLN A 184 0.94 11.04 -7.34
CA GLN A 184 1.08 12.44 -6.95
C GLN A 184 2.23 13.11 -7.72
N GLN A 185 3.39 12.45 -7.87
CA GLN A 185 4.52 13.00 -8.64
C GLN A 185 4.20 13.14 -10.12
N ILE A 186 3.53 12.14 -10.71
CA ILE A 186 3.06 12.21 -12.10
C ILE A 186 2.09 13.38 -12.27
N HIS A 187 1.16 13.59 -11.34
CA HIS A 187 0.21 14.69 -11.40
C HIS A 187 0.89 16.06 -11.31
N VAL A 188 1.79 16.24 -10.34
CA VAL A 188 2.57 17.48 -10.18
C VAL A 188 3.37 17.78 -11.43
N LEU A 189 4.07 16.78 -11.98
CA LEU A 189 4.89 16.96 -13.18
C LEU A 189 4.06 17.31 -14.43
N LYS A 190 2.88 16.69 -14.60
CA LYS A 190 1.94 17.05 -15.67
C LYS A 190 1.48 18.50 -15.55
N MET A 191 1.15 18.94 -14.34
CA MET A 191 0.73 20.31 -14.07
C MET A 191 1.87 21.31 -14.38
N GLU A 192 3.11 21.01 -13.95
CA GLU A 192 4.29 21.81 -14.27
C GLU A 192 4.51 21.93 -15.79
N MET A 193 4.42 20.82 -16.53
CA MET A 193 4.55 20.82 -17.99
C MET A 193 3.46 21.65 -18.67
N MET A 194 2.20 21.56 -18.21
CA MET A 194 1.08 22.34 -18.72
C MET A 194 1.32 23.85 -18.51
N MET A 195 1.72 24.24 -17.30
CA MET A 195 2.04 25.64 -17.00
C MET A 195 3.19 26.20 -17.86
N MET A 196 4.22 25.39 -18.14
CA MET A 196 5.29 25.82 -19.05
C MET A 196 4.80 25.97 -20.48
N ALA A 197 3.95 25.06 -20.96
CA ALA A 197 3.38 25.13 -22.30
C ALA A 197 2.49 26.38 -22.48
N ASP A 198 1.66 26.71 -21.48
CA ASP A 198 0.81 27.90 -21.50
C ASP A 198 1.63 29.19 -21.56
N ARG A 199 2.68 29.29 -20.74
CA ARG A 199 3.62 30.42 -20.77
C ARG A 199 4.35 30.53 -22.11
N LEU A 200 4.76 29.41 -22.71
CA LEU A 200 5.35 29.39 -24.04
C LEU A 200 4.37 29.88 -25.11
N ALA A 201 3.10 29.47 -25.03
CA ALA A 201 2.06 29.95 -25.95
C ALA A 201 1.85 31.46 -25.84
N LEU A 202 1.78 32.00 -24.62
CA LEU A 202 1.67 33.44 -24.37
C LEU A 202 2.87 34.21 -24.93
N SER A 203 4.09 33.69 -24.78
CA SER A 203 5.31 34.35 -25.26
C SER A 203 5.38 34.46 -26.79
N ASN A 204 4.76 33.54 -27.53
CA ASN A 204 4.75 33.55 -29.00
C ASN A 204 3.68 34.50 -29.59
N GLY A 205 3.03 35.34 -28.78
CA GLY A 205 1.99 36.25 -29.27
C GLY A 205 0.71 35.54 -29.73
N LEU A 206 0.58 34.23 -29.49
CA LEU A 206 -0.70 33.55 -29.50
C LEU A 206 -1.47 34.13 -28.32
N LYS A 207 -2.27 35.17 -28.58
CA LYS A 207 -3.28 35.66 -27.64
C LYS A 207 -4.00 34.41 -27.14
N SER A 208 -4.02 34.18 -25.84
CA SER A 208 -4.74 33.05 -25.27
C SER A 208 -6.21 33.20 -25.66
N ALA A 209 -6.58 32.63 -26.81
CA ALA A 209 -7.97 32.27 -27.06
C ALA A 209 -8.28 31.39 -25.87
N GLN A 210 -9.13 31.90 -24.97
CA GLN A 210 -9.46 31.28 -23.71
C GLN A 210 -9.57 29.78 -23.96
N VAL A 211 -8.58 29.03 -23.44
CA VAL A 211 -8.65 27.58 -23.40
C VAL A 211 -9.71 27.32 -22.35
N THR A 212 -10.98 27.48 -22.73
CA THR A 212 -12.07 26.71 -22.15
C THR A 212 -11.54 25.30 -22.16
N LEU A 213 -11.32 24.72 -20.97
CA LEU A 213 -10.91 23.33 -20.83
C LEU A 213 -11.64 22.53 -21.91
N PRO A 214 -10.95 21.72 -22.73
CA PRO A 214 -11.63 20.88 -23.69
C PRO A 214 -12.54 19.96 -22.87
N THR A 215 -13.82 20.34 -22.77
CA THR A 215 -14.90 19.46 -22.36
C THR A 215 -14.72 18.24 -23.24
N GLN A 216 -14.46 17.10 -22.61
CA GLN A 216 -13.97 15.87 -23.22
C GLN A 216 -14.91 15.35 -24.33
N ARG A 217 -14.91 15.98 -25.50
CA ARG A 217 -15.57 15.53 -26.71
C ARG A 217 -14.57 14.73 -27.54
N PHE A 218 -14.08 13.63 -26.96
CA PHE A 218 -13.17 12.71 -27.66
C PHE A 218 -13.87 11.56 -28.39
N LEU A 219 -15.20 11.56 -28.46
CA LEU A 219 -15.94 10.60 -29.27
C LEU A 219 -17.01 11.32 -30.12
N PRO A 220 -16.91 11.27 -31.46
CA PRO A 220 -17.83 11.95 -32.39
C PRO A 220 -19.25 11.32 -32.46
N THR A 221 -19.63 10.48 -31.49
CA THR A 221 -20.90 9.72 -31.51
C THR A 221 -21.67 9.71 -30.19
N ALA A 222 -21.27 10.48 -29.18
CA ALA A 222 -22.06 10.55 -27.95
C ALA A 222 -23.27 11.49 -28.16
N PRO A 223 -24.53 11.01 -28.03
CA PRO A 223 -25.71 11.87 -28.09
C PRO A 223 -25.68 12.87 -26.94
N ASP A 224 -25.99 14.14 -27.23
CA ASP A 224 -26.07 15.23 -26.27
C ASP A 224 -27.13 14.90 -25.19
N ALA A 225 -26.69 14.41 -24.03
CA ALA A 225 -27.54 14.29 -22.86
C ALA A 225 -27.59 15.65 -22.13
N PRO A 226 -28.77 16.12 -21.70
CA PRO A 226 -28.89 17.37 -20.94
C PRO A 226 -28.16 17.24 -19.60
N VAL A 227 -27.18 18.13 -19.40
CA VAL A 227 -26.38 18.22 -18.18
C VAL A 227 -27.27 18.72 -17.05
N LEU A 228 -27.66 17.82 -16.15
CA LEU A 228 -28.19 18.19 -14.83
C LEU A 228 -27.03 18.69 -13.95
N PRO A 229 -27.22 19.76 -13.18
CA PRO A 229 -26.21 20.26 -12.25
C PRO A 229 -26.08 19.27 -11.08
N HIS A 230 -25.15 18.32 -11.20
CA HIS A 230 -24.85 17.38 -10.13
C HIS A 230 -23.88 18.01 -9.12
N THR A 231 -24.41 18.19 -7.92
CA THR A 231 -23.74 18.46 -6.67
C THR A 231 -22.50 17.58 -6.54
N SER A 232 -21.31 18.19 -6.58
CA SER A 232 -20.05 17.48 -6.37
C SER A 232 -20.04 16.86 -4.96
N PRO A 233 -19.56 15.61 -4.80
CA PRO A 233 -19.40 15.01 -3.49
C PRO A 233 -18.35 15.82 -2.72
N GLN A 234 -18.86 16.48 -1.70
CA GLN A 234 -18.13 17.23 -0.70
C GLN A 234 -17.10 16.30 -0.04
N LEU A 235 -15.84 16.47 -0.44
CA LEU A 235 -14.70 15.85 0.20
C LEU A 235 -14.59 16.48 1.59
N GLU A 236 -15.00 15.73 2.62
CA GLU A 236 -15.06 16.22 3.99
C GLU A 236 -13.73 16.83 4.44
N ASP A 237 -13.80 18.13 4.74
CA ASP A 237 -13.12 18.88 5.78
C ASP A 237 -11.95 18.17 6.48
N ARG A 238 -10.78 18.22 5.84
CA ARG A 238 -9.51 18.43 6.56
C ARG A 238 -9.22 19.93 6.59
N THR A 239 -10.04 20.63 7.38
CA THR A 239 -10.00 22.07 7.58
C THR A 239 -8.77 22.44 8.42
N GLY A 240 -7.97 23.38 7.93
CA GLY A 240 -7.29 24.32 8.84
C GLY A 240 -5.79 24.52 8.68
N ASP A 241 -5.09 23.84 7.77
CA ASP A 241 -3.68 24.15 7.52
C ASP A 241 -3.26 23.84 6.08
N VAL A 242 -3.90 24.51 5.11
CA VAL A 242 -3.46 24.54 3.69
C VAL A 242 -2.33 25.57 3.54
N LEU A 243 -1.43 25.65 4.54
CA LEU A 243 -0.20 26.42 4.46
C LEU A 243 0.76 25.70 3.53
N LEU A 244 0.66 26.02 2.24
CA LEU A 244 1.77 26.00 1.28
C LEU A 244 2.74 24.83 1.50
N HIS A 245 2.20 23.62 1.69
CA HIS A 245 3.01 22.50 2.13
C HIS A 245 3.96 22.20 0.98
N LYS A 246 5.25 22.50 1.21
CA LYS A 246 6.34 22.21 0.29
C LYS A 246 6.09 20.80 -0.28
N PRO A 247 5.99 20.65 -1.61
CA PRO A 247 5.69 19.36 -2.20
C PRO A 247 6.68 18.34 -1.66
N PRO A 248 6.21 17.16 -1.25
CA PRO A 248 7.09 16.19 -0.62
C PRO A 248 8.14 15.78 -1.65
N ALA A 249 9.40 15.65 -1.20
CA ALA A 249 10.54 15.47 -2.10
C ALA A 249 10.34 14.29 -3.08
N ALA A 250 10.87 14.44 -4.30
CA ALA A 250 10.69 13.45 -5.36
C ALA A 250 11.26 12.08 -4.95
N LEU A 251 10.63 11.00 -5.44
CA LEU A 251 11.10 9.63 -5.24
C LEU A 251 12.28 9.43 -6.18
N ALA A 252 13.37 8.87 -5.69
CA ALA A 252 14.52 8.50 -6.52
C ALA A 252 14.63 6.99 -6.68
N PHE A 253 14.37 6.21 -5.62
CA PHE A 253 14.52 4.76 -5.66
C PHE A 253 13.27 4.05 -5.14
N VAL A 254 12.91 2.97 -5.82
CA VAL A 254 11.83 2.04 -5.44
C VAL A 254 12.41 0.64 -5.35
N ILE A 255 12.48 0.11 -4.14
CA ILE A 255 13.09 -1.19 -3.82
C ILE A 255 11.97 -2.20 -3.58
N VAL A 256 12.01 -3.33 -4.30
CA VAL A 256 10.94 -4.36 -4.28
C VAL A 256 11.54 -5.77 -4.13
N PRO A 257 11.27 -6.51 -3.03
CA PRO A 257 11.67 -7.92 -2.88
C PRO A 257 10.72 -8.85 -3.65
N LEU A 258 10.87 -8.92 -4.98
CA LEU A 258 9.95 -9.62 -5.89
C LEU A 258 9.58 -11.08 -5.50
N PRO A 259 10.53 -11.97 -5.18
CA PRO A 259 10.23 -13.40 -5.02
C PRO A 259 9.44 -13.75 -3.74
N ASP A 260 9.34 -12.84 -2.78
CA ASP A 260 8.65 -13.07 -1.51
C ASP A 260 7.18 -12.60 -1.54
N ILE A 261 6.81 -11.81 -2.54
CA ILE A 261 5.48 -11.21 -2.64
C ILE A 261 4.51 -12.20 -3.29
N ASN A 262 3.48 -12.59 -2.53
CA ASN A 262 2.42 -13.48 -3.01
C ASN A 262 1.04 -12.80 -2.85
N PRO A 263 0.29 -12.53 -3.94
CA PRO A 263 0.66 -12.78 -5.34
C PRO A 263 1.57 -11.67 -5.94
N PRO A 264 2.43 -12.00 -6.93
CA PRO A 264 3.31 -11.02 -7.59
C PRO A 264 2.55 -9.91 -8.32
N ALA A 265 1.31 -10.19 -8.74
CA ALA A 265 0.41 -9.23 -9.37
C ALA A 265 0.17 -7.94 -8.56
N LEU A 266 0.42 -7.95 -7.24
CA LEU A 266 0.31 -6.76 -6.41
C LEU A 266 1.35 -5.68 -6.72
N VAL A 267 2.51 -6.07 -7.25
CA VAL A 267 3.62 -5.13 -7.55
C VAL A 267 3.86 -4.91 -9.03
N ASP A 268 3.25 -5.73 -9.90
CA ASP A 268 3.37 -5.61 -11.36
C ASP A 268 3.09 -4.22 -11.94
N PRO A 269 2.19 -3.38 -11.38
CA PRO A 269 2.01 -2.02 -11.90
C PRO A 269 3.17 -1.07 -11.61
N ILE A 270 4.04 -1.35 -10.63
CA ILE A 270 5.07 -0.40 -10.17
C ILE A 270 6.03 0.00 -11.30
N PRO A 271 6.61 -0.93 -12.09
CA PRO A 271 7.44 -0.56 -13.24
C PRO A 271 6.70 0.32 -14.26
N GLN A 272 5.40 0.08 -14.49
CA GLN A 272 4.59 0.87 -15.40
C GLN A 272 4.44 2.32 -14.94
N TYR A 273 4.17 2.54 -13.65
CA TYR A 273 4.10 3.89 -13.08
C TYR A 273 5.46 4.60 -13.15
N CYS A 274 6.56 3.90 -12.84
CA CYS A 274 7.90 4.47 -12.93
C CYS A 274 8.27 4.84 -14.38
N ALA A 275 7.96 3.97 -15.35
CA ALA A 275 8.18 4.25 -16.77
C ALA A 275 7.35 5.46 -17.27
N THR A 276 6.09 5.56 -16.81
CA THR A 276 5.22 6.71 -17.11
C THR A 276 5.82 8.00 -16.56
N TYR A 277 6.26 7.99 -15.30
CA TYR A 277 6.92 9.13 -14.68
C TYR A 277 8.21 9.51 -15.41
N ASN A 278 9.10 8.56 -15.67
CA ASN A 278 10.38 8.83 -16.35
C ASN A 278 10.20 9.37 -17.78
N SER A 279 9.16 8.90 -18.49
CA SER A 279 8.80 9.44 -19.80
C SER A 279 8.40 10.92 -19.71
N LEU A 280 7.62 11.28 -18.69
CA LEU A 280 7.25 12.68 -18.42
C LEU A 280 8.45 13.51 -17.98
N VAL A 281 9.38 12.94 -17.20
CA VAL A 281 10.63 13.61 -16.81
C VAL A 281 11.45 13.98 -18.03
N TYR A 282 11.59 13.07 -19.00
CA TYR A 282 12.28 13.36 -20.26
C TYR A 282 11.60 14.49 -21.04
N GLN A 283 10.27 14.43 -21.18
CA GLN A 283 9.50 15.48 -21.86
C GLN A 283 9.59 16.83 -21.16
N HIS A 284 9.48 16.83 -19.83
CA HIS A 284 9.66 18.01 -19.00
C HIS A 284 11.06 18.60 -19.17
N ASN A 285 12.11 17.79 -19.10
CA ASN A 285 13.48 18.25 -19.27
C ASN A 285 13.71 18.84 -20.66
N HIS A 286 13.14 18.24 -21.71
CA HIS A 286 13.20 18.81 -23.06
C HIS A 286 12.45 20.15 -23.16
N LEU A 287 11.23 20.20 -22.66
CA LEU A 287 10.40 21.40 -22.66
C LEU A 287 11.05 22.53 -21.85
N SER A 288 11.65 22.22 -20.70
CA SER A 288 12.36 23.18 -19.87
C SER A 288 13.53 23.85 -20.61
N ARG A 289 14.24 23.13 -21.49
CA ARG A 289 15.32 23.71 -22.32
C ARG A 289 14.77 24.69 -23.34
N ILE A 290 13.66 24.35 -24.00
CA ILE A 290 12.96 25.24 -24.95
C ILE A 290 12.40 26.45 -24.22
N PHE A 291 11.81 26.24 -23.04
CA PHE A 291 11.28 27.29 -22.18
C PHE A 291 12.37 28.30 -21.80
N LYS A 292 13.50 27.81 -21.31
CA LYS A 292 14.66 28.63 -20.91
C LYS A 292 15.28 29.41 -22.07
N SER A 293 15.20 28.91 -23.30
CA SER A 293 15.74 29.62 -24.48
C SER A 293 14.81 30.70 -25.03
N ARG A 294 13.50 30.62 -24.76
CA ARG A 294 12.49 31.55 -25.31
C ARG A 294 11.99 32.58 -24.32
N ILE A 295 12.01 32.28 -23.02
CA ILE A 295 11.42 33.12 -21.97
C ILE A 295 12.55 33.73 -21.12
N LYS A 296 12.42 35.02 -20.81
CA LYS A 296 13.39 35.76 -19.99
C LYS A 296 13.43 35.18 -18.57
N ALA A 297 14.61 35.18 -17.94
CA ALA A 297 14.83 34.60 -16.62
C ALA A 297 13.91 35.18 -15.52
N ALA A 298 13.53 36.46 -15.61
CA ALA A 298 12.61 37.09 -14.68
C ALA A 298 11.20 36.45 -14.69
N ASP A 299 10.80 35.86 -15.82
CA ASP A 299 9.47 35.31 -16.04
C ASP A 299 9.41 33.78 -15.85
N TRP A 300 10.51 33.15 -15.40
CA TRP A 300 10.56 31.70 -15.19
C TRP A 300 9.61 31.25 -14.06
N GLY A 301 9.47 32.06 -13.01
CA GLY A 301 8.70 31.70 -11.82
C GLY A 301 9.15 30.39 -11.19
N LEU A 302 8.26 29.76 -10.40
CA LEU A 302 8.49 28.47 -9.71
C LEU A 302 8.50 27.25 -10.64
N VAL A 303 8.29 27.42 -11.95
CA VAL A 303 8.02 26.31 -12.87
C VAL A 303 9.32 25.73 -13.46
N ALA A 304 10.40 26.51 -13.50
CA ALA A 304 11.64 26.13 -14.17
C ALA A 304 12.73 25.57 -13.23
N ASP A 305 12.35 25.20 -12.00
CA ASP A 305 13.28 24.73 -10.97
C ASP A 305 13.83 23.34 -11.31
N GLY A 306 15.07 23.35 -11.79
CA GLY A 306 15.94 22.17 -11.88
C GLY A 306 15.62 21.17 -12.99
N THR A 307 16.60 20.30 -13.24
CA THR A 307 16.38 19.04 -13.94
C THR A 307 15.67 18.09 -12.99
N LYS A 308 14.55 17.50 -13.42
CA LYS A 308 13.87 16.47 -12.61
C LYS A 308 14.64 15.16 -12.73
N GLU A 309 14.82 14.48 -11.61
CA GLU A 309 15.47 13.18 -11.57
C GLU A 309 14.50 12.03 -11.91
N GLU A 310 15.04 10.95 -12.45
CA GLU A 310 14.29 9.74 -12.78
C GLU A 310 14.11 8.84 -11.56
N VAL A 311 12.98 8.14 -11.51
CA VAL A 311 12.73 7.09 -10.52
C VAL A 311 13.37 5.79 -11.00
N ARG A 312 14.18 5.16 -10.14
CA ARG A 312 14.86 3.90 -10.40
C ARG A 312 14.23 2.76 -9.61
N VAL A 313 13.84 1.70 -10.31
CA VAL A 313 13.30 0.48 -9.71
C VAL A 313 14.43 -0.52 -9.47
N VAL A 314 14.55 -1.00 -8.23
CA VAL A 314 15.58 -1.92 -7.77
C VAL A 314 14.91 -3.21 -7.28
N PRO A 315 14.79 -4.24 -8.12
CA PRO A 315 14.28 -5.52 -7.70
C PRO A 315 15.35 -6.24 -6.88
N LEU A 316 14.96 -6.68 -5.69
CA LEU A 316 15.78 -7.49 -4.80
C LEU A 316 15.29 -8.93 -4.76
N ALA A 317 16.16 -9.81 -4.29
CA ALA A 317 15.86 -11.22 -4.07
C ALA A 317 14.94 -11.42 -2.85
N ARG A 318 15.02 -12.58 -2.21
CA ARG A 318 14.22 -12.97 -1.05
C ARG A 318 14.66 -12.25 0.23
N VAL A 319 14.34 -10.97 0.34
CA VAL A 319 14.74 -10.09 1.45
C VAL A 319 13.55 -9.39 2.12
N GLU A 320 12.30 -9.80 1.86
CA GLU A 320 11.11 -9.16 2.46
C GLU A 320 11.18 -9.21 3.99
N GLY A 321 11.55 -10.37 4.55
CA GLY A 321 11.62 -10.57 6.00
C GLY A 321 12.67 -9.68 6.66
N GLU A 322 13.85 -9.57 6.06
CA GLU A 322 14.94 -8.72 6.56
C GLU A 322 14.56 -7.23 6.48
N MET A 323 14.02 -6.80 5.34
CA MET A 323 13.53 -5.42 5.17
C MET A 323 12.41 -5.07 6.15
N ALA A 324 11.47 -5.99 6.36
CA ALA A 324 10.38 -5.81 7.31
C ALA A 324 10.90 -5.71 8.75
N ALA A 325 11.84 -6.57 9.14
CA ALA A 325 12.46 -6.53 10.46
C ALA A 325 13.21 -5.21 10.71
N LEU A 326 14.01 -4.73 9.74
CA LEU A 326 14.70 -3.45 9.81
C LEU A 326 13.74 -2.26 9.93
N ALA A 327 12.56 -2.33 9.32
CA ALA A 327 11.53 -1.29 9.43
C ALA A 327 10.63 -1.42 10.67
N GLY A 328 10.79 -2.48 11.49
CA GLY A 328 9.88 -2.78 12.60
C GLY A 328 8.45 -3.12 12.16
N LEU A 329 8.31 -3.66 10.95
CA LEU A 329 7.04 -4.05 10.35
C LEU A 329 6.94 -5.57 10.27
N ARG A 330 5.70 -6.09 10.18
CA ARG A 330 5.47 -7.53 10.00
C ARG A 330 5.83 -7.99 8.58
N ARG A 331 5.56 -7.14 7.60
CA ARG A 331 5.75 -7.38 6.16
C ARG A 331 6.06 -6.06 5.49
N LEU A 332 6.95 -6.06 4.51
CA LEU A 332 7.31 -4.88 3.73
C LEU A 332 7.58 -5.27 2.27
N ALA A 333 6.56 -5.09 1.44
CA ALA A 333 6.62 -5.48 0.02
C ALA A 333 7.22 -4.40 -0.89
N CYS A 334 7.36 -3.15 -0.42
CA CYS A 334 7.90 -2.07 -1.23
C CYS A 334 8.48 -0.98 -0.33
N LEU A 335 9.66 -0.47 -0.68
CA LEU A 335 10.36 0.61 0.02
C LEU A 335 10.74 1.70 -0.98
N GLY A 336 10.29 2.93 -0.74
CA GLY A 336 10.62 4.10 -1.53
C GLY A 336 11.55 5.03 -0.78
N ILE A 337 12.50 5.60 -1.51
CA ILE A 337 13.46 6.57 -1.00
C ILE A 337 13.28 7.86 -1.77
N ARG A 338 13.02 8.94 -1.05
CA ARG A 338 12.95 10.31 -1.58
C ARG A 338 14.31 10.98 -1.44
N VAL A 339 14.66 11.81 -2.42
CA VAL A 339 15.88 12.61 -2.38
C VAL A 339 15.77 13.64 -1.27
N SER A 340 16.79 13.78 -0.43
CA SER A 340 16.82 14.87 0.54
C SER A 340 17.37 16.13 -0.12
N SER A 341 16.55 17.18 -0.15
CA SER A 341 16.93 18.52 -0.64
C SER A 341 18.04 19.18 0.22
N ARG A 342 18.49 18.55 1.32
CA ARG A 342 19.53 19.11 2.22
C ARG A 342 20.98 18.91 1.74
N TYR A 343 21.24 18.20 0.65
CA TYR A 343 22.61 17.95 0.16
C TYR A 343 22.99 18.69 -1.14
N GLU A 344 22.19 19.66 -1.58
CA GLU A 344 22.63 20.64 -2.58
C GLU A 344 23.42 21.75 -1.85
N LEU A 345 24.69 21.47 -1.55
CA LEU A 345 25.67 22.43 -1.01
C LEU A 345 26.58 22.94 -2.11
#